data_AF-A0A654A4W7-F1
#
_entry.id   AF-A0A654A4W7-F1
#
_cell.length_a   1.000
_cell.length_b   1.000
_cell.length_c   1.000
_cell.angle_alpha   90.00
_cell.angle_beta   90.00
_cell.angle_gamma   90.00
#
_symmetry.space_group_name_H-M   'P 1'
#
loop_
_entity.id
_entity.type
_entity.pdbx_description
1 polymer ?
#
loop_
_entity_poly.entity_id
_entity_poly.type
_entity_poly.pdbx_seq_one_letter_code
_entity_poly.pdbx_strand_id
1 'polypeptide(L)'
;MGNEYRAKVFKSGNSVALRLPKGLGFGEGDDVVIAPHDDGSFSLWRESDGAQVLMSLYGSVSEGFMADGRGDTRADVRDWSPRPGAAAA
;
A
#
# COMPACT_ATOMS: atom_id res chain seq x y z
N MET A 1 11.09 19.91 -7.30
CA MET A 1 11.95 18.75 -7.66
C MET A 1 12.86 18.48 -6.47
N GLY A 2 12.74 17.30 -5.87
CA GLY A 2 13.59 16.90 -4.74
C GLY A 2 15.02 16.61 -5.18
N ASN A 3 15.94 16.48 -4.21
CA ASN A 3 17.30 16.07 -4.48
C ASN A 3 17.32 14.61 -4.95
N GLU A 4 17.93 14.34 -6.11
CA GLU A 4 18.21 12.98 -6.56
C GLU A 4 19.53 12.48 -5.98
N TYR A 5 19.54 11.25 -5.47
CA TYR A 5 20.74 10.62 -4.94
C TYR A 5 21.12 9.40 -5.78
N ARG A 6 22.38 9.35 -6.24
CA ARG A 6 22.95 8.11 -6.78
C ARG A 6 23.38 7.22 -5.61
N ALA A 7 22.82 6.03 -5.54
CA ALA A 7 23.14 5.02 -4.55
C ALA A 7 23.69 3.76 -5.22
N LYS A 8 24.45 2.97 -4.46
CA LYS A 8 25.03 1.72 -4.94
C LYS A 8 24.32 0.53 -4.30
N VAL A 9 23.94 -0.44 -5.13
CA VAL A 9 23.49 -1.75 -4.69
C VAL A 9 24.71 -2.68 -4.59
N PHE A 10 24.80 -3.48 -3.54
CA PHE A 10 25.90 -4.39 -3.32
C PHE A 10 25.44 -5.69 -2.65
N LYS A 11 26.26 -6.74 -2.75
CA LYS A 11 25.98 -8.05 -2.15
C LYS A 11 26.07 -7.97 -0.62
N SER A 12 25.09 -8.53 0.07
CA SER A 12 25.06 -8.71 1.53
C SER A 12 24.64 -10.14 1.84
N GLY A 13 25.63 -11.02 2.05
CA GLY A 13 25.38 -12.46 2.22
C GLY A 13 24.67 -13.08 1.00
N ASN A 14 23.49 -13.68 1.25
CA ASN A 14 22.62 -14.24 0.22
C ASN A 14 21.61 -13.23 -0.37
N SER A 15 21.72 -11.96 0.02
CA SER A 15 20.82 -10.87 -0.36
C SER A 15 21.60 -9.72 -1.00
N VAL A 16 20.89 -8.64 -1.32
CA VAL A 16 21.46 -7.36 -1.73
C VAL A 16 21.08 -6.26 -0.74
N ALA A 17 21.92 -5.24 -0.66
CA ALA A 17 21.67 -4.04 0.14
C ALA A 17 21.82 -2.79 -0.73
N LEU A 18 21.03 -1.78 -0.41
CA LEU A 18 21.13 -0.44 -0.99
C LEU A 18 21.86 0.48 -0.01
N ARG A 19 22.95 1.10 -0.43
CA ARG A 19 23.64 2.09 0.41
C ARG A 19 22.86 3.40 0.40
N LEU A 20 22.13 3.67 1.48
CA LEU A 20 21.39 4.91 1.65
C LEU A 20 22.35 6.10 1.94
N PRO A 21 22.24 7.22 1.22
CA PRO A 21 22.93 8.46 1.56
C PRO A 21 22.51 8.98 2.94
N LYS A 22 23.48 9.48 3.73
CA LYS A 22 23.21 10.07 5.06
C LYS A 22 22.17 11.19 5.04
N GLY A 23 22.08 11.94 3.94
CA GLY A 23 21.12 13.03 3.78
C GLY A 23 19.65 12.60 3.76
N LEU A 24 19.37 11.30 3.62
CA LEU A 24 18.01 10.75 3.68
C LEU A 24 17.51 10.52 5.12
N GLY A 25 18.40 10.62 6.13
CA GLY A 25 18.01 10.53 7.54
C GLY A 25 17.61 9.14 8.04
N PHE A 26 18.03 8.06 7.35
CA PHE A 26 17.89 6.69 7.86
C PHE A 26 19.06 6.34 8.78
N GLY A 27 18.74 5.72 9.91
CA GLY A 27 19.69 5.17 10.89
C GLY A 27 20.02 3.70 10.63
N GLU A 28 21.11 3.25 11.25
CA GLU A 28 21.37 1.81 11.38
C GLU A 28 20.34 1.19 12.34
N GLY A 29 19.76 0.07 11.95
CA GLY A 29 18.71 -0.60 12.74
C GLY A 29 17.30 -0.08 12.49
N ASP A 30 17.10 0.89 11.60
CA ASP A 30 15.75 1.31 11.18
C ASP A 30 15.03 0.17 10.45
N ASP A 31 13.84 -0.16 10.92
CA ASP A 31 12.91 -1.03 10.19
C ASP A 31 12.21 -0.24 9.08
N VAL A 32 12.15 -0.82 7.88
CA VAL A 32 11.61 -0.18 6.69
C VAL A 32 10.61 -1.07 5.97
N VAL A 33 9.63 -0.45 5.35
CA VAL A 33 8.69 -1.10 4.44
C VAL A 33 9.09 -0.77 3.01
N ILE A 34 9.12 -1.79 2.15
CA ILE A 34 9.36 -1.66 0.71
C ILE A 34 8.12 -2.12 -0.02
N ALA A 35 7.51 -1.23 -0.80
CA ALA A 35 6.36 -1.53 -1.63
C ALA A 35 6.77 -1.52 -3.11
N PRO A 36 6.70 -2.67 -3.82
CA PRO A 36 6.96 -2.73 -5.25
C PRO A 36 5.78 -2.16 -6.04
N HIS A 37 6.09 -1.61 -7.21
CA HIS A 37 5.11 -1.09 -8.17
C HIS A 37 5.17 -1.90 -9.48
N ASP A 38 4.10 -1.85 -10.27
CA ASP A 38 3.98 -2.61 -11.53
C ASP A 38 4.96 -2.16 -12.61
N ASP A 39 5.45 -0.92 -12.54
CA ASP A 39 6.46 -0.38 -13.46
C ASP A 39 7.90 -0.81 -13.11
N GLY A 40 8.06 -1.64 -12.08
CA GLY A 40 9.34 -2.13 -11.59
C GLY A 40 10.08 -1.16 -10.65
N SER A 41 9.49 0.00 -10.35
CA SER A 41 9.97 0.88 -9.28
C SER A 41 9.50 0.37 -7.91
N PHE A 42 10.01 0.98 -6.83
CA PHE A 42 9.53 0.72 -5.49
C PHE A 42 9.55 1.99 -4.65
N SER A 43 8.66 2.05 -3.66
CA SER A 43 8.68 3.06 -2.60
C SER A 43 9.21 2.45 -1.31
N LEU A 44 9.86 3.28 -0.50
CA LEU A 44 10.43 2.89 0.79
C LEU A 44 10.10 3.95 1.83
N TRP A 45 9.70 3.53 3.03
CA TRP A 45 9.48 4.39 4.20
C TRP A 45 9.85 3.65 5.50
N ARG A 46 10.10 4.39 6.58
CA ARG A 46 10.29 3.80 7.92
C ARG A 46 8.98 3.18 8.38
N GLU A 47 9.03 2.02 9.03
CA GLU A 47 7.84 1.36 9.55
C GLU A 47 7.05 2.26 10.51
N SER A 48 7.75 3.04 11.35
CA SER A 48 7.14 4.03 12.25
C SER A 48 6.31 5.10 11.55
N ASP A 49 6.61 5.37 10.29
CA ASP A 49 5.96 6.42 9.50
C ASP A 49 4.70 5.88 8.79
N GLY A 50 4.39 4.57 8.92
CA GLY A 50 3.33 3.90 8.19
C GLY A 50 1.95 4.56 8.34
N ALA A 51 1.59 5.00 9.55
CA ALA A 51 0.34 5.71 9.78
C ALA A 51 0.29 7.06 9.06
N GLN A 52 1.40 7.81 9.03
CA GLN A 52 1.48 9.08 8.30
C GLN A 52 1.40 8.86 6.79
N VAL A 53 2.08 7.83 6.27
CA VAL A 53 2.01 7.47 4.85
C VAL A 53 0.58 7.14 4.45
N LEU A 54 -0.12 6.31 5.24
CA LEU A 54 -1.54 6.00 5.00
C LEU A 54 -2.41 7.26 5.01
N MET A 55 -2.24 8.13 6.00
CA MET A 55 -3.02 9.37 6.10
C MET A 55 -2.72 10.33 4.95
N SER A 56 -1.47 10.38 4.46
CA SER A 56 -1.10 11.20 3.30
C SER A 56 -1.78 10.71 2.02
N LEU A 57 -1.95 9.40 1.86
CA LEU A 57 -2.70 8.81 0.75
C LEU A 57 -4.19 9.14 0.86
N TYR A 58 -4.75 9.09 2.07
CA TYR A 58 -6.13 9.51 2.27
C TYR A 58 -6.31 11.00 1.97
N GLY A 59 -5.34 11.85 2.34
CA GLY A 59 -5.36 13.28 2.03
C GLY A 59 -5.11 13.64 0.56
N SER A 60 -4.69 12.69 -0.29
CA SER A 60 -4.51 12.94 -1.72
C SER A 60 -5.78 12.74 -2.55
N VAL A 61 -6.84 12.19 -1.95
CA VAL A 61 -8.16 12.14 -2.59
C VAL A 61 -8.73 13.55 -2.72
N SER A 62 -9.50 13.81 -3.79
CA SER A 62 -10.10 15.12 -3.99
C SER A 62 -11.16 15.42 -2.93
N GLU A 63 -11.45 16.70 -2.69
CA GLU A 63 -12.53 17.13 -1.78
C GLU A 63 -13.89 16.51 -2.15
N GLY A 64 -14.13 16.27 -3.44
CA GLY A 64 -15.35 15.63 -3.95
C GLY A 64 -15.36 14.10 -3.87
N PHE A 65 -14.26 13.46 -3.45
CA PHE A 65 -14.19 12.01 -3.34
C PHE A 65 -15.18 11.52 -2.27
N MET A 66 -16.15 10.68 -2.69
CA MET A 66 -17.24 10.19 -1.83
C MET A 66 -18.14 11.30 -1.24
N ALA A 67 -18.22 12.48 -1.87
CA ALA A 67 -19.06 13.58 -1.41
C ALA A 67 -20.55 13.20 -1.26
N ASP A 68 -21.05 12.35 -2.15
CA ASP A 68 -22.43 11.83 -2.11
C ASP A 68 -22.58 10.58 -1.22
N GLY A 69 -21.52 10.18 -0.53
CA GLY A 69 -21.44 8.95 0.26
C GLY A 69 -21.33 7.69 -0.59
N ARG A 70 -21.27 6.53 0.09
CA ARG A 70 -21.20 5.21 -0.57
C ARG A 70 -22.50 4.82 -1.30
N GLY A 71 -23.63 5.38 -0.86
CA GLY A 71 -24.96 4.92 -1.25
C GLY A 71 -25.22 3.53 -0.69
N ASP A 72 -25.78 3.45 0.53
CA ASP A 72 -26.15 2.15 1.10
C ASP A 72 -27.27 1.50 0.29
N THR A 73 -27.01 0.30 -0.23
CA THR A 73 -28.03 -0.52 -0.85
C THR A 73 -28.70 -1.38 0.21
N ARG A 74 -30.04 -1.33 0.27
CA ARG A 74 -30.80 -2.32 1.05
C ARG A 74 -30.57 -3.69 0.43
N ALA A 75 -29.99 -4.60 1.18
CA ALA A 75 -30.08 -6.01 0.86
C ALA A 75 -31.54 -6.45 1.03
N ASP A 76 -32.12 -7.00 -0.03
CA ASP A 76 -33.41 -7.66 0.04
C ASP A 76 -33.29 -8.96 0.84
N VAL A 77 -34.43 -9.47 1.32
CA VAL A 77 -34.45 -10.77 2.00
C VAL A 77 -34.09 -11.84 0.98
N ARG A 78 -32.95 -12.50 1.21
CA ARG A 78 -32.50 -13.64 0.41
C ARG A 78 -33.54 -14.75 0.48
N ASP A 79 -34.07 -15.16 -0.67
CA ASP A 79 -34.84 -16.40 -0.77
C ASP A 79 -33.88 -17.60 -0.65
N TRP A 80 -34.08 -18.38 0.42
CA TRP A 80 -33.32 -19.61 0.71
C TRP A 80 -34.02 -20.87 0.18
N SER A 81 -35.16 -20.73 -0.49
CA SER A 81 -35.90 -21.86 -1.03
C SER A 81 -35.08 -22.61 -2.08
N PRO A 82 -35.20 -23.96 -2.14
CA PRO A 82 -34.56 -24.74 -3.19
C PRO A 82 -35.04 -24.26 -4.57
N ARG A 83 -34.11 -24.10 -5.51
CA ARG A 83 -34.49 -23.81 -6.90
C ARG A 83 -35.33 -24.96 -7.45
N PRO A 84 -36.39 -24.68 -8.23
CA PRO A 84 -37.12 -25.72 -8.93
C PRO A 84 -36.15 -26.56 -9.78
N GLY A 85 -36.07 -27.87 -9.51
CA GLY A 85 -35.17 -28.79 -10.19
C GLY A 85 -33.77 -28.96 -9.58
N ALA A 86 -33.47 -28.31 -8.45
CA ALA A 86 -32.29 -28.67 -7.65
C ALA A 86 -32.56 -30.02 -6.96
N ALA A 87 -32.23 -31.11 -7.65
CA ALA A 87 -32.28 -32.45 -7.06
C ALA A 87 -31.40 -32.51 -5.81
N ALA A 88 -31.96 -33.00 -4.70
CA ALA A 88 -31.19 -33.30 -3.50
C ALA A 88 -30.16 -34.38 -3.83
N ALA A 89 -28.88 -34.08 -3.57
CA ALA A 89 -27.79 -35.06 -3.59
C ALA A 89 -27.71 -35.78 -2.24
#